data_AF-A0A1I7TVR5-F1
#
_entry.id   AF-A0A1I7TVR5-F1
#
_cell.length_a   1.000
_cell.length_b   1.000
_cell.length_c   1.000
_cell.angle_alpha   90.00
_cell.angle_beta   90.00
_cell.angle_gamma   90.00
#
_symmetry.space_group_name_H-M   'P 1'
#
loop_
_entity.id
_entity.type
_entity.pdbx_description
1 polymer ?
#
loop_
_entity_poly.entity_id
_entity_poly.type
_entity_poly.pdbx_seq_one_letter_code
_entity_poly.pdbx_strand_id
1 'polypeptide(L)'
;MSQAENACRLKLLRADVPADLLPAGCSPTDLQPAVNVKEKIEVNGESRLVQKKKTLYPEWEKCWDTAVADGRILQIVLMFNQTPVVEATMRLEDIISKCKSDTITHIWINTKPNGRILAQTRHLKNARVNLVTSV
;
A
#
# COMPACT_ATOMS: atom_id res chain seq x y z
N MET A 1 -12.71 16.41 -20.58
CA MET A 1 -11.25 16.17 -20.62
C MET A 1 -10.97 15.02 -19.65
N SER A 2 -10.64 13.83 -20.15
CA SER A 2 -10.26 12.70 -19.29
C SER A 2 -8.91 13.02 -18.67
N GLN A 3 -8.91 13.43 -17.39
CA GLN A 3 -7.68 13.69 -16.65
C GLN A 3 -6.84 12.41 -16.68
N ALA A 4 -5.59 12.51 -17.14
CA ALA A 4 -4.66 11.40 -17.05
C ALA A 4 -4.52 11.05 -15.56
N GLU A 5 -4.99 9.86 -15.17
CA GLU A 5 -4.90 9.45 -13.77
C GLU A 5 -3.45 9.09 -13.49
N ASN A 6 -2.83 9.86 -12.61
CA ASN A 6 -1.55 9.52 -12.02
C ASN A 6 -1.72 8.22 -11.21
N ALA A 7 -0.86 7.22 -11.43
CA ALA A 7 -0.96 5.94 -10.72
C ALA A 7 0.42 5.40 -10.35
N CYS A 8 0.46 4.50 -9.37
CA CYS A 8 1.65 3.71 -9.09
C CYS A 8 1.32 2.22 -9.16
N ARG A 9 2.26 1.47 -9.73
CA ARG A 9 2.30 0.01 -9.61
C ARG A 9 3.06 -0.33 -8.35
N LEU A 10 2.54 -1.25 -7.56
CA LEU A 10 3.13 -1.74 -6.33
C LEU A 10 3.23 -3.26 -6.37
N LYS A 11 4.26 -3.80 -5.73
CA LYS A 11 4.45 -5.23 -5.47
C LYS A 11 5.16 -5.40 -4.14
N LEU A 12 4.54 -6.08 -3.19
CA LEU A 12 5.18 -6.41 -1.92
C LEU A 12 6.10 -7.60 -2.14
N LEU A 13 7.34 -7.52 -1.67
CA LEU A 13 8.34 -8.57 -1.84
C LEU A 13 8.46 -9.43 -0.58
N ARG A 14 8.67 -8.79 0.57
CA ARG A 14 8.82 -9.46 1.86
C ARG A 14 8.62 -8.50 3.01
N ALA A 15 8.39 -9.05 4.20
CA ALA A 15 8.42 -8.33 5.45
C ALA A 15 9.66 -8.71 6.28
N ASP A 16 10.15 -7.75 7.05
CA ASP A 16 11.17 -7.91 8.08
C ASP A 16 10.51 -7.42 9.38
N VAL A 17 9.92 -8.38 10.10
CA VAL A 17 9.17 -8.16 11.34
C VAL A 17 9.93 -8.81 12.49
N PRO A 18 10.25 -8.06 13.57
CA PRO A 18 10.88 -8.61 14.76
C PRO A 18 10.14 -9.82 15.34
N ALA A 19 10.88 -10.83 15.78
CA ALA A 19 10.32 -12.10 16.24
C ALA A 19 9.42 -11.95 17.49
N ASP A 20 9.66 -10.95 18.32
CA ASP A 20 8.85 -10.59 19.49
C ASP A 20 7.47 -10.03 19.14
N LEU A 21 7.28 -9.56 17.91
CA LEU A 21 5.99 -9.11 17.38
C LEU A 21 5.23 -10.23 16.66
N LEU A 22 5.89 -11.34 16.32
CA LEU A 22 5.27 -12.43 15.59
C LEU A 22 4.47 -13.35 16.54
N PRO A 23 3.29 -13.83 16.12
CA PRO A 23 2.60 -14.91 16.82
C PRO A 23 3.47 -16.17 16.96
N ALA A 24 3.17 -16.99 17.97
CA ALA A 24 3.92 -18.22 18.21
C ALA A 24 3.88 -19.15 16.98
N GLY A 25 5.06 -19.59 16.52
CA GLY A 25 5.20 -20.46 15.34
C GLY A 25 4.96 -19.76 13.99
N CYS A 26 4.73 -18.45 13.98
CA CYS A 26 4.58 -17.65 12.77
C CYS A 26 5.93 -17.09 12.32
N SER A 27 6.22 -17.20 11.03
CA SER A 27 7.31 -16.52 10.35
C SER A 27 6.77 -15.32 9.56
N PRO A 28 7.61 -14.33 9.19
CA PRO A 28 7.16 -13.19 8.38
C PRO A 28 6.52 -13.60 7.04
N THR A 29 6.86 -14.76 6.49
CA THR A 29 6.30 -15.28 5.23
C THR A 29 4.88 -15.84 5.39
N ASP A 30 4.46 -16.14 6.62
CA ASP A 30 3.09 -16.60 6.90
C ASP A 30 2.10 -15.43 7.01
N LEU A 31 2.59 -14.20 7.04
CA LEU A 31 1.77 -13.01 7.12
C LEU A 31 1.10 -12.70 5.79
N GLN A 32 -0.19 -12.35 5.85
CA GLN A 32 -0.99 -11.96 4.69
C GLN A 32 -1.22 -10.44 4.70
N PRO A 33 -0.93 -9.73 3.59
CA PRO A 33 -1.15 -8.29 3.53
C PRO A 33 -2.63 -7.97 3.27
N ALA A 34 -3.17 -7.05 4.05
CA ALA A 34 -4.43 -6.37 3.82
C ALA A 34 -4.15 -4.91 3.50
N VAL A 35 -4.58 -4.45 2.32
CA VAL A 35 -4.26 -3.13 1.78
C VAL A 35 -5.52 -2.28 1.69
N ASN A 36 -5.49 -1.15 2.38
CA ASN A 36 -6.55 -0.14 2.34
C ASN A 36 -6.03 1.12 1.64
N VAL A 37 -6.83 1.66 0.73
CA VAL A 37 -6.58 2.97 0.13
C VAL A 37 -7.62 3.94 0.68
N LYS A 38 -7.16 5.01 1.34
CA LYS A 38 -8.05 6.00 1.97
C LYS A 38 -7.86 7.35 1.31
N GLU A 39 -8.98 8.03 1.06
CA GLU A 39 -9.04 9.35 0.47
C GLU A 39 -9.15 10.40 1.56
N LYS A 40 -8.43 11.50 1.41
CA LYS A 40 -8.67 12.70 2.20
C LYS A 40 -9.97 13.35 1.73
N ILE A 41 -10.86 13.61 2.65
CA ILE A 41 -12.07 14.40 2.44
C ILE A 41 -12.13 15.51 3.48
N GLU A 42 -12.81 16.61 3.15
CA GLU A 42 -13.14 17.65 4.11
C GLU A 42 -14.59 17.47 4.56
N VAL A 43 -14.81 17.45 5.87
CA VAL A 43 -16.13 17.38 6.50
C VAL A 43 -16.18 18.47 7.54
N ASN A 44 -17.06 19.47 7.35
CA ASN A 44 -17.23 20.61 8.26
C ASN A 44 -15.91 21.37 8.53
N GLY A 45 -15.04 21.50 7.53
CA GLY A 45 -13.73 22.16 7.67
C GLY A 45 -12.64 21.28 8.29
N GLU A 46 -12.94 20.04 8.68
CA GLU A 46 -11.95 19.08 9.19
C GLU A 46 -11.54 18.08 8.11
N SER A 47 -10.23 17.84 8.00
CA SER A 47 -9.70 16.79 7.13
C SER A 47 -9.88 15.41 7.76
N ARG A 48 -10.48 14.46 7.02
CA ARG A 48 -10.70 13.07 7.43
C ARG A 48 -10.22 12.10 6.35
N LEU A 49 -9.82 10.89 6.76
CA LEU A 49 -9.46 9.80 5.84
C LEU A 49 -10.59 8.79 5.76
N VAL A 50 -11.12 8.57 4.55
CA VAL A 50 -12.22 7.62 4.31
C VAL A 50 -11.81 6.57 3.30
N GLN A 51 -12.03 5.31 3.65
CA GLN A 51 -11.88 4.19 2.73
C GLN A 51 -13.17 4.01 1.93
N LYS A 52 -13.15 4.39 0.65
CA LYS A 52 -14.32 4.22 -0.25
C LYS A 52 -14.36 2.85 -0.96
N LYS A 53 -13.20 2.21 -1.11
CA LYS A 53 -13.06 0.92 -1.81
C LYS A 53 -12.84 -0.22 -0.81
N LYS A 54 -13.25 -1.44 -1.18
CA LYS A 54 -12.98 -2.65 -0.39
C LYS A 54 -11.48 -2.84 -0.17
N THR A 55 -11.12 -3.45 0.95
CA THR A 55 -9.75 -3.89 1.24
C THR A 55 -9.27 -4.85 0.16
N LEU A 56 -8.05 -4.63 -0.34
CA LEU A 56 -7.36 -5.51 -1.26
C LEU A 56 -6.48 -6.49 -0.47
N TYR A 57 -6.44 -7.74 -0.89
CA TYR A 57 -5.56 -8.76 -0.32
C TYR A 57 -4.57 -9.22 -1.39
N PRO A 58 -3.51 -8.45 -1.68
CA PRO A 58 -2.57 -8.82 -2.73
C PRO A 58 -1.73 -10.02 -2.28
N GLU A 59 -1.43 -10.94 -3.20
CA GLU A 59 -0.40 -11.94 -2.94
C GLU A 59 1.00 -11.29 -2.93
N TRP A 60 1.91 -11.87 -2.16
CA TRP A 60 3.33 -11.53 -2.25
C TRP A 60 3.83 -11.71 -3.69
N GLU A 61 4.72 -10.84 -4.11
CA GLU A 61 5.32 -10.80 -5.44
C GLU A 61 4.34 -10.62 -6.63
N LYS A 62 3.06 -10.29 -6.37
CA LYS A 62 2.11 -9.87 -7.39
C LYS A 62 1.98 -8.35 -7.44
N CYS A 63 1.86 -7.83 -8.66
CA CYS A 63 1.67 -6.41 -8.89
C CYS A 63 0.20 -6.01 -8.77
N TRP A 64 -0.07 -4.83 -8.22
CA TRP A 64 -1.34 -4.14 -8.37
C TRP A 64 -1.11 -2.65 -8.65
N ASP A 65 -2.10 -1.99 -9.23
CA ASP A 65 -2.05 -0.57 -9.53
C ASP A 65 -3.01 0.19 -8.60
N THR A 66 -2.59 1.39 -8.17
CA THR A 66 -3.45 2.29 -7.40
C THR A 66 -3.27 3.72 -7.89
N ALA A 67 -4.39 4.46 -7.96
CA ALA A 67 -4.39 5.84 -8.40
C ALA A 67 -3.82 6.76 -7.31
N VAL A 68 -2.93 7.65 -7.70
CA VAL A 68 -2.28 8.64 -6.84
C VAL A 68 -3.05 9.96 -6.96
N ALA A 69 -3.47 10.49 -5.81
CA ALA A 69 -4.15 11.77 -5.70
C ALA A 69 -3.70 12.45 -4.40
N ASP A 70 -3.82 13.78 -4.35
CA ASP A 70 -3.47 14.57 -3.16
C ASP A 70 -4.15 14.04 -1.90
N GLY A 71 -3.37 13.89 -0.84
CA GLY A 71 -3.84 13.40 0.46
C GLY A 71 -4.29 11.94 0.49
N ARG A 72 -4.22 11.18 -0.61
CA ARG A 72 -4.56 9.75 -0.64
C ARG A 72 -3.45 8.94 0.00
N ILE A 73 -3.82 8.05 0.93
CA ILE A 73 -2.89 7.19 1.64
C ILE A 73 -3.07 5.72 1.26
N LEU A 74 -1.97 4.98 1.40
CA LEU A 74 -1.90 3.53 1.43
C LEU A 74 -1.70 3.09 2.89
N GLN A 75 -2.57 2.24 3.39
CA GLN A 75 -2.36 1.51 4.64
C GLN A 75 -2.18 0.03 4.30
N ILE A 76 -1.09 -0.57 4.78
CA ILE A 76 -0.80 -2.00 4.66
C ILE A 76 -0.81 -2.58 6.06
N VAL A 77 -1.66 -3.58 6.29
CA VAL A 77 -1.71 -4.32 7.55
C VAL A 77 -1.24 -5.74 7.27
N LEU A 78 -0.21 -6.20 7.96
CA LEU A 78 0.21 -7.60 7.90
C LEU A 78 -0.59 -8.38 8.93
N MET A 79 -1.29 -9.41 8.46
CA MET A 79 -2.24 -10.19 9.24
C MET A 79 -1.73 -11.61 9.42
N PHE A 80 -2.01 -12.21 10.57
CA PHE A 80 -1.90 -13.65 10.79
C PHE A 80 -3.25 -14.18 11.27
N ASN A 81 -3.86 -15.11 10.55
CA ASN A 81 -5.19 -15.66 10.87
C ASN A 81 -6.23 -14.57 11.21
N GLN A 82 -6.38 -13.57 10.33
CA GLN A 82 -7.28 -12.42 10.50
C GLN A 82 -6.97 -11.51 11.70
N THR A 83 -5.84 -11.70 12.38
CA THR A 83 -5.36 -10.83 13.46
C THR A 83 -4.27 -9.89 12.94
N PRO A 84 -4.39 -8.56 13.12
CA PRO A 84 -3.33 -7.61 12.77
C PRO A 84 -2.06 -7.86 13.59
N VAL A 85 -0.91 -7.89 12.92
CA VAL A 85 0.41 -8.07 13.55
C VAL A 85 1.18 -6.75 13.55
N VAL A 86 1.32 -6.14 12.38
CA VAL A 86 1.94 -4.82 12.21
C VAL A 86 1.23 -4.06 11.08
N GLU A 87 1.34 -2.73 11.09
CA GLU A 87 0.81 -1.91 10.00
C GLU A 87 1.78 -0.83 9.54
N ALA A 88 1.65 -0.41 8.29
CA ALA A 88 2.32 0.75 7.73
C ALA A 88 1.31 1.68 7.09
N THR A 89 1.54 2.99 7.20
CA THR A 89 0.75 4.02 6.52
C THR A 89 1.68 4.98 5.80
N MET A 90 1.37 5.30 4.55
CA MET A 90 2.14 6.25 3.75
C MET A 90 1.27 6.98 2.73
N ARG A 91 1.62 8.23 2.40
CA ARG A 91 1.00 8.92 1.27
C ARG A 91 1.46 8.29 -0.03
N LEU A 92 0.53 8.14 -0.98
CA LEU A 92 0.86 7.62 -2.31
C LEU A 92 1.81 8.57 -3.07
N GLU A 93 1.73 9.88 -2.80
CA GLU A 93 2.67 10.88 -3.33
C GLU A 93 4.10 10.67 -2.83
N ASP A 94 4.27 10.28 -1.56
CA ASP A 94 5.58 9.97 -0.98
C ASP A 94 6.19 8.67 -1.57
N ILE A 95 5.35 7.77 -2.10
CA ILE A 95 5.83 6.60 -2.85
C ILE A 95 6.37 7.04 -4.21
N ILE A 96 5.58 7.78 -4.98
CA ILE A 96 5.98 8.16 -6.34
C ILE A 96 7.12 9.18 -6.35
N SER A 97 7.29 10.00 -5.32
CA SER A 97 8.44 10.92 -5.21
C SER A 97 9.78 10.19 -5.11
N LYS A 98 9.76 8.92 -4.66
CA LYS A 98 10.95 8.04 -4.65
C LYS A 98 11.21 7.38 -5.99
N CYS A 99 10.21 7.33 -6.89
CA CYS A 99 10.36 6.68 -8.18
C CYS A 99 11.30 7.46 -9.10
N LYS A 100 12.24 6.76 -9.73
CA LYS A 100 13.00 7.29 -10.87
C LYS A 100 12.21 7.05 -12.17
N SER A 101 12.37 7.92 -13.16
CA SER A 101 11.58 7.82 -14.41
C SER A 101 11.69 6.42 -15.02
N ASP A 102 10.54 5.82 -15.31
CA ASP A 102 10.37 4.56 -16.05
C ASP A 102 11.15 3.34 -15.53
N THR A 103 11.60 3.38 -14.28
CA THR A 103 12.34 2.28 -13.63
C THR A 103 11.60 1.74 -12.41
N ILE A 104 11.84 0.46 -12.13
CA ILE A 104 11.38 -0.16 -10.88
C ILE A 104 12.24 0.37 -9.74
N THR A 105 11.60 0.97 -8.75
CA THR A 105 12.23 1.46 -7.54
C THR A 105 11.92 0.53 -6.38
N HIS A 106 12.94 0.15 -5.59
CA HIS A 106 12.75 -0.59 -4.36
C HIS A 106 12.64 0.39 -3.19
N ILE A 107 11.64 0.20 -2.34
CA ILE A 107 11.42 1.02 -1.15
C ILE A 107 11.21 0.13 0.07
N TRP A 108 11.75 0.57 1.20
CA TRP A 108 11.35 0.06 2.51
C TRP A 108 10.25 0.95 3.07
N ILE A 109 9.19 0.31 3.57
CA ILE A 109 8.06 0.96 4.22
C ILE A 109 8.09 0.52 5.69
N ASN A 110 8.36 1.46 6.59
CA ASN A 110 8.45 1.15 8.02
C ASN A 110 7.06 0.86 8.59
N THR A 111 6.97 -0.20 9.38
CA THR A 111 5.75 -0.57 10.09
C THR A 111 5.77 -0.04 11.52
N LYS A 112 4.58 -0.02 12.14
CA LYS A 112 4.36 0.22 13.56
C LYS A 112 3.90 -1.09 14.23
N PRO A 113 4.33 -1.37 15.47
CA PRO A 113 5.26 -0.56 16.28
C PRO A 113 6.71 -0.60 15.78
N ASN A 114 7.15 -1.67 15.12
CA ASN A 114 8.47 -1.82 14.50
C ASN A 114 8.37 -2.77 13.28
N GLY A 115 9.46 -2.88 12.51
CA GLY A 115 9.58 -3.69 11.30
C GLY A 115 9.52 -2.86 10.01
N ARG A 116 9.56 -3.55 8.88
CA ARG A 116 9.51 -2.93 7.55
C ARG A 116 9.07 -3.91 6.47
N ILE A 117 8.46 -3.37 5.42
CA ILE A 117 8.04 -4.12 4.22
C ILE A 117 8.90 -3.65 3.06
N LEU A 118 9.53 -4.59 2.34
CA LEU A 118 10.20 -4.30 1.08
C LEU A 118 9.16 -4.34 -0.03
N ALA A 119 9.06 -3.26 -0.80
CA ALA A 119 8.19 -3.18 -1.95
C ALA A 119 8.95 -2.73 -3.20
N GLN A 120 8.49 -3.20 -4.36
CA GLN A 120 8.80 -2.60 -5.65
C GLN A 120 7.69 -1.66 -6.04
N THR A 121 8.05 -0.52 -6.61
CA THR A 121 7.10 0.43 -7.16
C THR A 121 7.60 1.05 -8.46
N ARG A 122 6.66 1.47 -9.29
CA ARG A 122 6.93 2.29 -10.49
C ARG A 122 5.82 3.33 -10.63
N HIS A 123 6.22 4.56 -10.94
CA HIS A 123 5.29 5.61 -11.33
C HIS A 123 4.75 5.32 -12.73
N LEU A 124 3.43 5.26 -12.87
CA LEU A 124 2.74 5.07 -14.14
C LEU A 124 2.22 6.43 -14.62
N LYS A 125 2.98 7.10 -15.47
CA LYS A 125 2.55 8.34 -16.12
C LYS A 125 1.59 8.00 -17.28
N ASN A 126 0.45 8.69 -17.37
CA ASN A 126 -0.54 8.54 -18.44
C ASN A 126 -1.13 7.12 -18.61
N ALA A 127 -1.15 6.30 -17.56
CA ALA A 127 -1.75 4.97 -17.63
C ALA A 127 -3.28 5.07 -17.59
N ARG A 128 -3.97 4.37 -18.51
CA ARG A 128 -5.36 3.97 -18.26
C ARG A 128 -5.32 2.98 -17.10
N VAL A 129 -5.66 3.42 -15.90
CA VAL A 129 -5.75 2.51 -14.75
C VAL A 129 -6.90 1.56 -15.07
N ASN A 130 -6.57 0.30 -15.38
CA ASN A 130 -7.55 -0.77 -15.31
C ASN A 130 -7.85 -0.96 -13.83
N LEU A 131 -8.77 -0.13 -13.32
CA LEU A 131 -9.35 -0.31 -12.00
C LEU A 131 -9.84 -1.75 -11.97
N VAL A 132 -9.27 -2.56 -11.09
CA VAL A 132 -9.80 -3.89 -10.82
C VAL A 132 -11.22 -3.67 -10.30
N THR A 133 -12.20 -3.75 -11.19
CA THR A 133 -13.60 -3.91 -10.83
C THR A 133 -13.69 -5.27 -10.19
N SER A 134 -13.86 -5.27 -8.87
CA SER A 134 -14.26 -6.48 -8.15
C SER A 134 -15.51 -7.04 -8.83
N VAL A 135 -15.43 -8.28 -9.28
CA VAL A 135 -16.62 -9.14 -9.46
C VAL A 135 -17.30 -9.35 -8.11
#